data_AF-A0AAE4LY21-F1
#
_entry.id   AF-A0AAE4LY21-F1
#
_cell.length_a   1.000
_cell.length_b   1.000
_cell.length_c   1.000
_cell.angle_alpha   90.00
_cell.angle_beta   90.00
_cell.angle_gamma   90.00
#
_symmetry.space_group_name_H-M   'P 1'
#
loop_
_entity.id
_entity.type
_entity.pdbx_description
1 polymer ?
#
loop_
_entity_poly.entity_id
_entity_poly.type
_entity_poly.pdbx_seq_one_letter_code
_entity_poly.pdbx_strand_id
1 'polypeptide(L)'
;MNVQQKIEKWCRNERFVRYANERISEELVYAPNHRIDPEYEELDEAITWDNRYIVPMMTYLTYRLQLVKLQKNAKNRNRRIWWIFVHVIMREDYTQLFDGKFEKFLTELQDTVMTMLHDEYTRLSNKKK
;
A
#
# COMPACT_ATOMS: atom_id res chain seq x y z
N MET A 1 11.74 -16.20 11.44
CA MET A 1 12.04 -14.75 11.35
C MET A 1 10.75 -14.03 11.01
N ASN A 2 10.33 -13.08 11.86
CA ASN A 2 9.14 -12.26 11.65
C ASN A 2 9.28 -11.41 10.37
N VAL A 3 8.17 -11.01 9.74
CA VAL A 3 8.16 -10.16 8.54
C VAL A 3 8.91 -8.85 8.80
N GLN A 4 8.69 -8.21 9.94
CA GLN A 4 9.41 -6.98 10.33
C GLN A 4 10.93 -7.17 10.37
N GLN A 5 11.42 -8.27 10.95
CA GLN A 5 12.86 -8.60 10.99
C GLN A 5 13.43 -8.84 9.57
N LYS A 6 12.62 -9.39 8.65
CA LYS A 6 13.00 -9.52 7.24
C LYS A 6 13.13 -8.15 6.59
N ILE A 7 12.14 -7.29 6.79
CA ILE A 7 12.10 -5.94 6.25
C ILE A 7 13.30 -5.13 6.75
N GLU A 8 13.58 -5.14 8.06
CA GLU A 8 14.78 -4.49 8.62
C GLU A 8 16.07 -4.95 7.93
N LYS A 9 16.21 -6.26 7.70
CA LYS A 9 17.37 -6.81 6.99
C LYS A 9 17.42 -6.33 5.53
N TRP A 10 16.28 -6.28 4.84
CA TRP A 10 16.22 -5.80 3.45
C TRP A 10 16.55 -4.31 3.35
N CYS A 11 16.06 -3.49 4.29
CA CYS A 11 16.32 -2.05 4.33
C CYS A 11 17.80 -1.70 4.58
N ARG A 12 18.63 -2.64 5.06
CA ARG A 12 20.10 -2.46 5.12
C ARG A 12 20.77 -2.54 3.74
N ASN A 13 20.08 -3.02 2.71
CA ASN A 13 20.58 -3.07 1.35
C ASN A 13 20.18 -1.79 0.59
N GLU A 14 21.14 -0.87 0.42
CA GLU A 14 20.93 0.40 -0.29
C GLU A 14 20.37 0.23 -1.71
N ARG A 15 20.75 -0.84 -2.42
CA ARG A 15 20.22 -1.08 -3.78
C ARG A 15 18.74 -1.43 -3.76
N PHE A 16 18.31 -2.17 -2.74
CA PHE A 16 16.89 -2.48 -2.56
C PHE A 16 16.12 -1.22 -2.14
N VAL A 17 16.65 -0.43 -1.21
CA VAL A 17 16.02 0.84 -0.78
C VAL A 17 15.83 1.79 -1.97
N ARG A 18 16.88 1.98 -2.79
CA ARG A 18 16.77 2.81 -3.99
C ARG A 18 15.71 2.28 -4.96
N TYR A 19 15.72 0.98 -5.24
CA TYR A 19 14.72 0.35 -6.09
C TYR A 19 13.29 0.54 -5.56
N ALA A 20 13.09 0.32 -4.25
CA ALA A 20 11.79 0.48 -3.60
C ALA A 20 11.27 1.92 -3.74
N ASN A 21 12.13 2.92 -3.51
CA ASN A 21 11.77 4.33 -3.64
C ASN A 21 11.42 4.70 -5.10
N GLU A 22 12.23 4.28 -6.07
CA GLU A 22 11.96 4.48 -7.49
C GLU A 22 10.62 3.84 -7.87
N ARG A 23 10.39 2.59 -7.46
CA ARG A 23 9.18 1.84 -7.76
C ARG A 23 7.92 2.46 -7.14
N ILE A 24 8.00 2.95 -5.89
CA ILE A 24 6.92 3.69 -5.25
C ILE A 24 6.64 5.00 -6.00
N SER A 25 7.70 5.74 -6.37
CA SER A 25 7.56 6.99 -7.13
C SER A 25 6.87 6.76 -8.48
N GLU A 26 7.22 5.68 -9.20
CA GLU A 26 6.55 5.32 -10.45
C GLU A 26 5.05 5.07 -10.26
N GLU A 27 4.66 4.36 -9.19
CA GLU A 27 3.25 4.09 -8.89
C GLU A 27 2.49 5.35 -8.49
N LEU A 28 3.11 6.27 -7.75
CA LEU A 28 2.51 7.55 -7.42
C LEU A 28 2.29 8.43 -8.66
N VAL A 29 3.22 8.39 -9.63
CA VAL A 29 3.04 9.06 -10.92
C VAL A 29 1.94 8.40 -11.76
N TYR A 30 1.80 7.07 -11.68
CA TYR A 30 0.77 6.32 -12.40
C TYR A 30 -0.62 6.39 -11.74
N ALA A 31 -0.69 6.74 -10.46
CA ALA A 31 -1.90 6.78 -9.64
C ALA A 31 -3.13 7.42 -10.31
N PRO A 32 -3.02 8.56 -11.03
CA PRO A 32 -4.18 9.18 -11.69
C PRO A 32 -4.84 8.29 -12.77
N ASN A 33 -4.12 7.29 -13.29
CA ASN A 33 -4.65 6.34 -14.27
C ASN A 33 -5.35 5.13 -13.62
N HIS A 34 -5.37 5.05 -12.30
CA HIS A 34 -6.10 4.00 -11.61
C HIS A 34 -7.60 4.17 -11.85
N ARG A 35 -8.27 3.05 -12.17
CA ARG A 35 -9.72 3.03 -12.16
C ARG A 35 -10.18 3.35 -10.74
N ILE A 36 -10.98 4.42 -10.63
CA ILE A 36 -11.62 4.77 -9.38
C ILE A 36 -12.71 3.74 -9.09
N ASP A 37 -12.71 3.28 -7.86
CA ASP A 37 -13.65 2.32 -7.32
C ASP A 37 -14.85 3.11 -6.78
N PRO A 38 -16.08 2.88 -7.25
CA PRO A 38 -17.21 3.75 -6.92
C PRO A 38 -17.45 3.91 -5.41
N GLU A 39 -17.30 2.83 -4.64
CA GLU A 39 -17.44 2.85 -3.20
C GLU A 39 -16.34 3.66 -2.50
N TYR A 40 -15.13 3.69 -3.07
CA TYR A 40 -14.08 4.58 -2.61
C TYR A 40 -14.39 6.04 -2.93
N GLU A 41 -14.85 6.31 -4.15
CA GLU A 41 -15.19 7.66 -4.62
C GLU A 41 -16.25 8.31 -3.72
N GLU A 42 -17.32 7.58 -3.40
CA GLU A 42 -18.37 8.05 -2.50
C GLU A 42 -17.82 8.42 -1.12
N LEU A 43 -16.93 7.57 -0.56
CA LEU A 43 -16.30 7.85 0.73
C LEU A 43 -15.33 9.04 0.65
N ASP A 44 -14.65 9.21 -0.49
CA ASP A 44 -13.70 10.30 -0.71
C ASP A 44 -14.41 11.65 -0.81
N GLU A 45 -15.51 11.70 -1.56
CA GLU A 45 -16.40 12.86 -1.64
C GLU A 45 -16.99 13.19 -0.26
N ALA A 46 -17.43 12.17 0.49
CA ALA A 46 -17.99 12.38 1.84
C ALA A 46 -16.96 12.95 2.82
N ILE A 47 -15.68 12.59 2.72
CA ILE A 47 -14.60 13.17 3.54
C ILE A 47 -14.48 14.68 3.31
N THR A 48 -14.67 15.15 2.08
CA THR A 48 -14.62 16.58 1.75
C THR A 48 -15.67 17.39 2.53
N TRP A 49 -16.79 16.77 2.89
CA TRP A 49 -17.87 17.39 3.66
C TRP A 49 -17.77 17.14 5.16
N ASP A 50 -17.32 15.96 5.57
CA ASP A 50 -17.14 15.58 6.98
C ASP A 50 -15.96 14.61 7.14
N ASN A 51 -14.89 15.10 7.76
CA ASN A 51 -13.66 14.33 8.00
C ASN A 51 -13.89 13.02 8.78
N ARG A 52 -15.03 12.85 9.48
CA ARG A 52 -15.36 11.59 10.17
C ARG A 52 -15.52 10.42 9.20
N TYR A 53 -15.78 10.66 7.91
CA TYR A 53 -15.84 9.62 6.88
C TYR A 53 -14.49 8.96 6.56
N ILE A 54 -13.38 9.48 7.08
CA ILE A 54 -12.11 8.76 7.01
C ILE A 54 -12.17 7.43 7.78
N VAL A 55 -12.99 7.32 8.83
CA VAL A 55 -13.15 6.06 9.57
C VAL A 55 -13.76 4.95 8.69
N PRO A 56 -14.91 5.16 8.02
CA PRO A 56 -15.42 4.18 7.07
C PRO A 56 -14.50 3.97 5.86
N MET A 57 -13.84 5.02 5.34
CA MET A 57 -12.80 4.89 4.29
C MET A 57 -11.69 3.92 4.69
N MET A 58 -11.08 4.11 5.86
CA MET A 58 -10.01 3.26 6.35
C MET A 58 -10.50 1.84 6.66
N THR A 59 -11.74 1.70 7.12
CA THR A 59 -12.39 0.38 7.31
C THR A 59 -12.55 -0.34 5.97
N TYR A 60 -12.97 0.38 4.94
CA TYR A 60 -13.10 -0.13 3.59
C TYR A 60 -11.76 -0.59 3.01
N LEU A 61 -10.73 0.26 3.10
CA LEU A 61 -9.38 -0.07 2.64
C LEU A 61 -8.77 -1.25 3.41
N THR A 62 -9.05 -1.36 4.71
CA THR A 62 -8.67 -2.51 5.53
C THR A 62 -9.32 -3.80 5.01
N TYR A 63 -10.62 -3.79 4.77
CA TYR A 63 -11.34 -4.93 4.18
C TYR A 63 -10.77 -5.32 2.81
N ARG A 64 -10.52 -4.34 1.94
CA ARG A 64 -9.95 -4.55 0.61
C ARG A 64 -8.56 -5.18 0.69
N LEU A 65 -7.72 -4.78 1.63
CA LEU A 65 -6.41 -5.39 1.85
C LEU A 65 -6.54 -6.87 2.22
N GLN A 66 -7.42 -7.20 3.16
CA GLN A 66 -7.66 -8.61 3.54
C GLN A 66 -8.15 -9.44 2.35
N LEU A 67 -9.09 -8.93 1.57
CA LEU A 67 -9.60 -9.62 0.38
C LEU A 67 -8.50 -9.87 -0.66
N VAL A 68 -7.61 -8.90 -0.87
CA VAL A 68 -6.52 -9.00 -1.84
C VAL A 68 -5.49 -10.04 -1.42
N LYS A 69 -5.21 -10.18 -0.12
CA LYS A 69 -4.29 -11.21 0.40
C LYS A 69 -4.75 -12.64 0.11
N LEU A 70 -6.06 -12.86 -0.06
CA LEU A 70 -6.64 -14.16 -0.43
C LEU A 70 -6.51 -14.47 -1.94
N GLN A 71 -6.11 -13.50 -2.78
CA GLN A 71 -6.02 -13.70 -4.22
C GLN A 71 -4.82 -14.56 -4.61
N LYS A 72 -5.07 -15.58 -5.42
CA LYS A 72 -4.04 -16.51 -5.95
C LYS A 72 -3.18 -15.87 -7.05
N ASN A 73 -3.75 -15.01 -7.89
CA ASN A 73 -3.04 -14.39 -9.00
C ASN A 73 -2.15 -13.25 -8.50
N ALA A 74 -0.83 -13.46 -8.51
CA ALA A 74 0.14 -12.50 -8.01
C ALA A 74 0.12 -11.14 -8.76
N LYS A 75 -0.09 -11.13 -10.08
CA LYS A 75 -0.12 -9.88 -10.86
C LYS A 75 -1.33 -9.01 -10.44
N ASN A 76 -2.50 -9.63 -10.34
CA ASN A 76 -3.72 -8.92 -9.93
C ASN A 76 -3.65 -8.51 -8.46
N ARG A 77 -3.09 -9.37 -7.60
CA ARG A 77 -2.87 -9.08 -6.19
C ARG A 77 -1.98 -7.86 -6.01
N ASN A 78 -0.81 -7.83 -6.67
CA ASN A 78 0.14 -6.73 -6.56
C ASN A 78 -0.48 -5.40 -7.05
N ARG A 79 -1.19 -5.42 -8.19
CA ARG A 79 -1.89 -4.23 -8.69
C ARG A 79 -2.90 -3.67 -7.69
N ARG A 80 -3.65 -4.54 -7.00
CA ARG A 80 -4.62 -4.11 -5.99
C ARG A 80 -3.97 -3.65 -4.69
N ILE A 81 -2.85 -4.24 -4.28
CA ILE A 81 -2.03 -3.75 -3.15
C ILE A 81 -1.55 -2.32 -3.45
N TRP A 82 -1.00 -2.09 -4.65
CA TRP A 82 -0.58 -0.76 -5.09
C TRP A 82 -1.72 0.26 -5.06
N TRP A 83 -2.89 -0.13 -5.56
CA TRP A 83 -4.08 0.72 -5.49
C TRP A 83 -4.39 1.11 -4.04
N ILE A 84 -4.42 0.18 -3.08
CA ILE A 84 -4.69 0.49 -1.68
C ILE A 84 -3.60 1.42 -1.09
N PHE A 85 -2.34 1.09 -1.33
CA PHE A 85 -1.20 1.85 -0.81
C PHE A 85 -1.21 3.32 -1.25
N VAL A 86 -1.41 3.56 -2.55
CA VAL A 86 -1.47 4.90 -3.12
C VAL A 86 -2.60 5.72 -2.49
N HIS A 87 -3.80 5.15 -2.35
CA HIS A 87 -4.94 5.89 -1.79
C HIS A 87 -4.78 6.18 -0.29
N VAL A 88 -4.06 5.33 0.45
CA VAL A 88 -3.70 5.62 1.84
C VAL A 88 -2.70 6.78 1.94
N ILE A 89 -1.65 6.78 1.10
CA ILE A 89 -0.66 7.88 1.09
C ILE A 89 -1.30 9.22 0.69
N MET A 90 -2.19 9.21 -0.30
CA MET A 90 -2.90 10.41 -0.75
C MET A 90 -3.84 11.01 0.32
N ARG A 91 -4.06 10.31 1.44
CA ARG A 91 -4.88 10.74 2.58
C ARG A 91 -4.11 10.70 3.90
N GLU A 92 -2.77 10.74 3.84
CA GLU A 92 -1.90 10.67 5.01
C GLU A 92 -2.21 11.77 6.04
N ASP A 93 -2.58 12.96 5.55
CA ASP A 93 -3.05 14.11 6.34
C ASP A 93 -4.20 13.75 7.29
N TYR A 94 -5.17 12.96 6.84
CA TYR A 94 -6.27 12.53 7.69
C TYR A 94 -5.88 11.37 8.62
N THR A 95 -5.00 10.47 8.20
CA THR A 95 -4.60 9.34 9.05
C THR A 95 -3.89 9.78 10.34
N GLN A 96 -3.14 10.88 10.28
CA GLN A 96 -2.46 11.46 11.43
C GLN A 96 -3.42 12.06 12.47
N LEU A 97 -4.64 12.45 12.06
CA LEU A 97 -5.65 13.05 12.95
C LEU A 97 -6.32 12.04 13.91
N PHE A 98 -6.19 10.74 13.66
CA PHE A 98 -6.93 9.70 14.41
C PHE A 98 -6.04 8.88 15.35
N ASP A 99 -4.98 9.50 15.89
CA ASP A 99 -4.15 9.06 17.03
C ASP A 99 -4.01 7.52 17.18
N GLY A 100 -3.27 6.92 16.25
CA GLY A 100 -2.93 5.49 16.33
C GLY A 100 -4.06 4.51 15.97
N LYS A 101 -5.31 4.96 15.79
CA LYS A 101 -6.47 4.10 15.49
C LYS A 101 -6.27 3.16 14.30
N PHE A 102 -5.45 3.58 13.33
CA PHE A 102 -5.18 2.83 12.10
C PHE A 102 -3.78 2.21 12.06
N GLU A 103 -2.96 2.32 13.11
CA GLU A 103 -1.57 1.83 13.13
C GLU A 103 -1.44 0.37 12.73
N LYS A 104 -2.35 -0.48 13.21
CA LYS A 104 -2.36 -1.91 12.87
C LYS A 104 -2.52 -2.11 11.37
N PHE A 105 -3.45 -1.39 10.75
CA PHE A 105 -3.69 -1.46 9.30
C PHE A 105 -2.49 -0.89 8.52
N LEU A 106 -1.97 0.28 8.93
CA LEU A 106 -0.83 0.92 8.28
C LEU A 106 0.41 0.02 8.31
N THR A 107 0.69 -0.59 9.47
CA THR A 107 1.80 -1.55 9.64
C THR A 107 1.61 -2.76 8.73
N GLU A 108 0.39 -3.32 8.69
CA GLU A 108 0.10 -4.49 7.84
C GLU A 108 0.22 -4.17 6.34
N LEU A 109 -0.24 -2.99 5.93
CA LEU A 109 -0.12 -2.50 4.56
C LEU A 109 1.35 -2.30 4.18
N GLN A 110 2.14 -1.66 5.05
CA GLN A 110 3.56 -1.46 4.84
C GLN A 110 4.31 -2.79 4.73
N ASP A 111 4.05 -3.73 5.64
CA ASP A 111 4.65 -5.07 5.60
C ASP A 111 4.31 -5.81 4.29
N THR A 112 3.08 -5.66 3.83
CA THR A 112 2.59 -6.26 2.59
C THR A 112 3.29 -5.66 1.36
N VAL A 113 3.39 -4.33 1.30
CA VAL A 113 4.06 -3.60 0.20
C VAL A 113 5.56 -3.90 0.18
N MET A 114 6.23 -3.88 1.33
CA MET A 114 7.66 -4.16 1.42
C MET A 114 8.00 -5.60 1.00
N THR A 115 7.16 -6.56 1.37
CA THR A 115 7.31 -7.95 0.92
C THR A 115 7.13 -8.06 -0.60
N MET A 116 6.10 -7.40 -1.14
CA MET A 116 5.84 -7.36 -2.58
C MET A 116 7.01 -6.74 -3.37
N LEU A 117 7.55 -5.60 -2.90
CA LEU A 117 8.69 -4.92 -3.50
C LEU A 117 9.95 -5.79 -3.48
N HIS A 118 10.21 -6.48 -2.37
CA HIS A 118 11.37 -7.37 -2.27
C HIS A 118 11.25 -8.57 -3.23
N ASP A 119 10.05 -9.13 -3.39
CA ASP A 119 9.79 -10.19 -4.37
C ASP A 119 10.02 -9.71 -5.82
N GLU A 120 9.61 -8.48 -6.15
CA GLU A 120 9.87 -7.88 -7.47
C GLU A 120 11.37 -7.65 -7.70
N TYR A 121 12.06 -7.06 -6.70
CA TYR A 121 13.51 -6.81 -6.74
C TYR A 121 14.33 -8.08 -6.96
N THR A 122 14.05 -9.14 -6.20
CA THR A 122 14.79 -10.41 -6.31
C THR A 122 14.60 -11.10 -7.66
N ARG A 123 13.38 -11.06 -8.22
CA ARG A 123 13.10 -11.59 -9.56
C ARG A 123 13.87 -10.83 -10.64
N LEU A 124 13.93 -9.50 -10.54
CA LEU A 124 14.69 -8.68 -11.48
C LEU A 124 16.21 -8.91 -11.37
N SER A 125 16.73 -9.04 -10.15
CA SER A 125 18.15 -9.35 -9.93
C SER A 125 18.54 -10.72 -10.47
N ASN A 126 17.66 -11.72 -10.39
CA ASN A 126 17.93 -13.06 -10.89
C ASN A 126 17.86 -13.17 -12.42
N LYS A 127 17.13 -12.27 -13.09
CA LYS A 127 17.10 -12.19 -14.56
C LYS A 127 18.33 -11.50 -15.17
N LYS A 128 19.11 -10.78 -14.36
CA LYS A 128 20.34 -10.08 -14.77
C LYS A 128 21.62 -10.92 -14.53
N LYS A 129 21.49 -12.13 -14.00
CA LYS A 129 22.54 -13.14 -13.86
C LYS A 129 22.40 -14.18 -14.97
#